data_AF-A0A327WF51-F1
#
_entry.id   AF-A0A327WF51-F1
#
_cell.length_a   1.000
_cell.length_b   1.000
_cell.length_c   1.000
_cell.angle_alpha   90.00
_cell.angle_beta   90.00
_cell.angle_gamma   90.00
#
_symmetry.space_group_name_H-M   'P 1'
#
loop_
_entity.id
_entity.type
_entity.pdbx_description
1 polymer ?
#
loop_
_entity_poly.entity_id
_entity_poly.type
_entity_poly.pdbx_seq_one_letter_code
_entity_poly.pdbx_strand_id
1 'polypeptide(L)'
;MRRRTTLLLAAALTASGALALPASPASAAAAKLTGDFNGDGYRDIAVADPSATVSGKDTAGAVTVFYGSASGISADRRKTITQATTGIPGSPEMGDGFGDSLATADLDQDGYTDLLIGDPGESVGTDIHRGSLTVVWGGASGLGSGATVQPAYLPDDGCTFGEGLAAGDTDGDGNPDVVVGSRCSAQYFSGPFTRTGTPAATDHDHLLGTTHTAVVGNVDGDAAAERVMLPGRYSNDPGGRVYLDNWNGGRFSRTELTGADGTTGAITDTNGDGYGDLVLGDYDDPSSDKPGGHRGGQISVWFGGPTGIDPAQTPVLIDQDTAGVPGSGEKGDQFGYSLAVGDTNKDGYGDIAVGTPGEAIGSEGNAGAVTVLLGSAHGPTGTGARALNEDTDGISGAAEDGDAFGSAVSLSDNNGDGKADLTVGIPSENSSGCTWNAHGTSVTGSFYICAPALGLTGGYTGVGTVLAP
;
A
#
# COMPACT_ATOMS: atom_id res chain seq x y z
N MET A 1 -31.22 -24.80 -95.31
CA MET A 1 -30.19 -25.66 -94.69
C MET A 1 -30.08 -25.32 -93.21
N ARG A 2 -30.11 -26.36 -92.37
CA ARG A 2 -29.57 -26.49 -90.99
C ARG A 2 -30.13 -25.61 -89.85
N ARG A 3 -30.98 -26.31 -89.06
CA ARG A 3 -31.20 -26.26 -87.60
C ARG A 3 -29.97 -25.82 -86.77
N ARG A 4 -30.20 -25.19 -85.60
CA ARG A 4 -29.93 -25.72 -84.23
C ARG A 4 -29.93 -24.61 -83.15
N THR A 5 -30.93 -24.64 -82.27
CA THR A 5 -30.88 -24.93 -80.81
C THR A 5 -30.53 -23.76 -79.90
N THR A 6 -31.54 -23.34 -79.13
CA THR A 6 -31.46 -22.74 -77.80
C THR A 6 -30.60 -23.59 -76.86
N LEU A 7 -29.72 -22.96 -76.10
CA LEU A 7 -29.12 -23.52 -74.89
C LEU A 7 -29.18 -22.46 -73.80
N LEU A 8 -30.03 -22.71 -72.80
CA LEU A 8 -29.98 -22.11 -71.48
C LEU A 8 -28.67 -22.56 -70.82
N LEU A 9 -27.82 -21.62 -70.42
CA LEU A 9 -26.79 -21.87 -69.42
C LEU A 9 -27.24 -21.21 -68.11
N ALA A 10 -27.73 -22.05 -67.20
CA ALA A 10 -27.74 -21.74 -65.78
C ALA A 10 -26.29 -21.86 -65.29
N ALA A 11 -25.68 -20.75 -64.87
CA ALA A 11 -24.43 -20.77 -64.13
C ALA A 11 -24.77 -20.52 -62.66
N ALA A 12 -24.50 -21.56 -61.86
CA ALA A 12 -24.74 -21.63 -60.44
C ALA A 12 -24.02 -20.51 -59.67
N LEU A 13 -24.74 -19.92 -58.71
CA LEU A 13 -24.16 -19.10 -57.65
C LEU A 13 -23.25 -20.00 -56.81
N THR A 14 -21.94 -19.93 -56.99
CA THR A 14 -21.00 -20.53 -56.05
C THR A 14 -21.05 -19.70 -54.78
N ALA A 15 -21.71 -20.24 -53.74
CA ALA A 15 -21.53 -19.78 -52.38
C ALA A 15 -20.05 -19.97 -52.03
N SER A 16 -19.30 -18.87 -52.04
CA SER A 16 -17.98 -18.82 -51.42
C SER A 16 -18.21 -19.07 -49.93
N GLY A 17 -17.98 -20.31 -49.49
CA GLY A 17 -17.89 -20.63 -48.08
C GLY A 17 -16.76 -19.78 -47.51
N ALA A 18 -17.11 -18.70 -46.81
CA ALA A 18 -16.21 -18.09 -45.87
C ALA A 18 -15.91 -19.17 -44.83
N LEU A 19 -14.72 -19.77 -44.94
CA LEU A 19 -14.12 -20.49 -43.83
C LEU A 19 -14.09 -19.51 -42.66
N ALA A 20 -15.01 -19.66 -41.72
CA ALA A 20 -14.86 -19.09 -40.41
C ALA A 20 -13.62 -19.75 -39.82
N LEU A 21 -12.48 -19.08 -39.95
CA LEU A 21 -11.33 -19.36 -39.11
C LEU A 21 -11.85 -19.27 -37.67
N PRO A 22 -11.64 -20.28 -36.81
CA PRO A 22 -11.89 -20.09 -35.40
C PRO A 22 -11.08 -18.86 -34.99
N ALA A 23 -11.77 -17.82 -34.53
CA ALA A 23 -11.10 -16.73 -33.85
C ALA A 23 -10.31 -17.40 -32.73
N SER A 24 -8.97 -17.26 -32.75
CA SER A 24 -8.18 -17.53 -31.56
C SER A 24 -8.88 -16.81 -30.41
N PRO A 25 -9.11 -17.45 -29.25
CA PRO A 25 -9.58 -16.72 -28.10
C PRO A 25 -8.68 -15.49 -27.97
N ALA A 26 -9.29 -14.31 -27.86
CA ALA A 26 -8.53 -13.13 -27.53
C ALA A 26 -7.71 -13.51 -26.29
N SER A 27 -6.38 -13.51 -26.42
CA SER A 27 -5.53 -13.62 -25.25
C SER A 27 -6.03 -12.56 -24.29
N ALA A 28 -6.33 -12.94 -23.05
CA ALA A 28 -6.50 -11.97 -21.99
C ALA A 28 -5.34 -10.97 -22.14
N ALA A 29 -5.65 -9.67 -22.14
CA ALA A 29 -4.62 -8.67 -22.01
C ALA A 29 -3.78 -9.07 -20.79
N ALA A 30 -2.46 -8.91 -20.88
CA ALA A 30 -1.59 -9.16 -19.73
C ALA A 30 -2.20 -8.48 -18.49
N ALA A 31 -2.14 -9.14 -17.34
CA ALA A 31 -2.58 -8.56 -16.08
C ALA A 31 -2.04 -7.12 -16.01
N LYS A 32 -2.94 -6.20 -15.75
CA LYS A 32 -2.61 -4.78 -15.65
C LYS A 32 -1.65 -4.57 -14.48
N LEU A 33 -0.85 -3.52 -14.55
CA LEU A 33 0.07 -3.20 -13.47
C LEU A 33 -0.73 -3.12 -12.16
N THR A 34 -0.22 -3.75 -11.10
CA THR A 34 -0.71 -3.46 -9.74
C THR A 34 -0.59 -1.98 -9.49
N GLY A 35 -1.63 -1.37 -8.89
CA GLY A 35 -1.67 0.07 -8.67
C GLY A 35 -2.20 0.89 -9.85
N ASP A 36 -2.70 0.28 -10.93
CA ASP A 36 -3.28 0.98 -12.07
C ASP A 36 -4.83 0.89 -12.04
N PHE A 37 -5.48 1.87 -11.41
CA PHE A 37 -6.95 1.87 -11.21
C PHE A 37 -7.71 2.21 -12.48
N ASN A 38 -7.10 3.03 -13.36
CA ASN A 38 -7.72 3.47 -14.60
C ASN A 38 -7.30 2.62 -15.80
N GLY A 39 -6.19 1.92 -15.64
CA GLY A 39 -5.72 0.94 -16.57
C GLY A 39 -5.10 1.53 -17.84
N ASP A 40 -4.33 2.61 -17.73
CA ASP A 40 -3.63 3.25 -18.85
C ASP A 40 -2.18 2.81 -18.99
N GLY A 41 -1.71 1.90 -18.14
CA GLY A 41 -0.34 1.37 -18.16
C GLY A 41 0.66 2.19 -17.36
N TYR A 42 0.19 3.13 -16.53
CA TYR A 42 1.00 3.82 -15.52
C TYR A 42 0.42 3.51 -14.15
N ARG A 43 1.29 3.30 -13.15
CA ARG A 43 0.78 3.14 -11.78
C ARG A 43 0.27 4.47 -11.26
N ASP A 44 -0.83 4.40 -10.54
CA ASP A 44 -1.46 5.50 -9.85
C ASP A 44 -0.93 5.56 -8.40
N ILE A 45 -1.47 6.47 -7.59
CA ILE A 45 -1.22 6.48 -6.13
C ILE A 45 -2.45 6.98 -5.40
N ALA A 46 -2.83 6.29 -4.34
CA ALA A 46 -3.86 6.71 -3.41
C ALA A 46 -3.21 7.47 -2.23
N VAL A 47 -3.75 8.64 -1.92
CA VAL A 47 -3.29 9.52 -0.83
C VAL A 47 -4.48 9.84 0.06
N ALA A 48 -4.41 9.46 1.33
CA ALA A 48 -5.47 9.73 2.29
C ALA A 48 -5.18 10.98 3.13
N ASP A 49 -6.28 11.58 3.56
CA ASP A 49 -6.38 12.52 4.66
C ASP A 49 -7.52 12.03 5.57
N PRO A 50 -7.23 11.13 6.54
CA PRO A 50 -8.24 10.63 7.47
C PRO A 50 -8.83 11.75 8.35
N SER A 51 -8.09 12.85 8.52
CA SER A 51 -8.52 13.99 9.33
C SER A 51 -9.46 14.95 8.59
N ALA A 52 -9.62 14.79 7.28
CA ALA A 52 -10.37 15.70 6.43
C ALA A 52 -11.80 15.95 6.94
N THR A 53 -12.20 17.23 6.91
CA THR A 53 -13.57 17.62 7.23
C THR A 53 -14.49 17.44 6.02
N VAL A 54 -15.51 16.59 6.13
CA VAL A 54 -16.45 16.30 5.03
C VAL A 54 -17.87 16.62 5.43
N SER A 55 -18.56 17.43 4.63
CA SER A 55 -19.97 17.83 4.90
C SER A 55 -20.20 18.42 6.30
N GLY A 56 -19.20 19.10 6.87
CA GLY A 56 -19.23 19.70 8.21
C GLY A 56 -18.99 18.71 9.36
N LYS A 57 -18.42 17.53 9.05
CA LYS A 57 -18.00 16.52 10.01
C LYS A 57 -16.49 16.50 10.06
N ASP A 58 -15.94 16.91 11.19
CA ASP A 58 -14.50 16.92 11.43
C ASP A 58 -13.99 15.46 11.46
N THR A 59 -12.77 15.23 10.95
CA THR A 59 -12.13 13.91 10.95
C THR A 59 -13.02 12.80 10.36
N ALA A 60 -13.76 13.13 9.29
CA ALA A 60 -14.56 12.17 8.56
C ALA A 60 -13.72 11.42 7.52
N GLY A 61 -12.71 12.08 6.95
CA GLY A 61 -11.72 11.46 6.07
C GLY A 61 -12.02 11.57 4.58
N ALA A 62 -10.95 11.62 3.79
CA ALA A 62 -10.99 11.68 2.34
C ALA A 62 -9.80 10.91 1.74
N VAL A 63 -10.01 10.31 0.56
CA VAL A 63 -8.94 9.69 -0.22
C VAL A 63 -8.89 10.31 -1.61
N THR A 64 -7.71 10.70 -2.05
CA THR A 64 -7.45 11.22 -3.39
C THR A 64 -6.54 10.26 -4.14
N VAL A 65 -7.01 9.74 -5.27
CA VAL A 65 -6.18 8.98 -6.21
C VAL A 65 -5.64 9.92 -7.28
N PHE A 66 -4.32 9.94 -7.45
CA PHE A 66 -3.65 10.60 -8.55
C PHE A 66 -3.33 9.58 -9.63
N TYR A 67 -3.81 9.84 -10.83
CA TYR A 67 -3.59 8.95 -11.96
C TYR A 67 -2.21 9.20 -12.58
N GLY A 68 -1.42 8.14 -12.71
CA GLY A 68 -0.09 8.15 -13.31
C GLY A 68 -0.12 8.57 -14.78
N SER A 69 1.03 8.86 -15.36
CA SER A 69 1.17 9.22 -16.78
C SER A 69 2.63 9.16 -17.19
N ALA A 70 2.97 9.33 -18.47
CA ALA A 70 4.38 9.47 -18.89
C ALA A 70 5.15 10.62 -18.23
N SER A 71 4.47 11.54 -17.53
CA SER A 71 5.08 12.62 -16.74
C SER A 71 4.93 12.39 -15.23
N GLY A 72 4.55 11.18 -14.81
CA GLY A 72 4.18 10.85 -13.43
C GLY A 72 2.81 11.36 -13.03
N ILE A 73 2.62 11.49 -11.72
CA ILE A 73 1.39 11.99 -11.11
C ILE A 73 1.28 13.51 -11.21
N SER A 74 0.06 14.04 -11.11
CA SER A 74 -0.17 15.49 -11.03
C SER A 74 -1.46 15.81 -10.31
N ALA A 75 -1.55 17.02 -9.73
CA ALA A 75 -2.77 17.46 -9.07
C ALA A 75 -3.97 17.47 -10.03
N ASP A 76 -3.81 17.82 -11.30
CA ASP A 76 -4.93 17.96 -12.24
C ASP A 76 -5.57 16.64 -12.67
N ARG A 77 -4.80 15.54 -12.58
CA ARG A 77 -5.24 14.21 -13.01
C ARG A 77 -5.57 13.34 -11.80
N ARG A 78 -6.66 13.66 -11.11
CA ARG A 78 -7.04 13.02 -9.84
C ARG A 78 -8.52 12.70 -9.72
N LYS A 79 -8.85 11.85 -8.74
CA LYS A 79 -10.20 11.68 -8.23
C LYS A 79 -10.19 11.64 -6.70
N THR A 80 -11.00 12.48 -6.07
CA THR A 80 -11.21 12.49 -4.61
C THR A 80 -12.53 11.80 -4.27
N ILE A 81 -12.49 10.93 -3.26
CA ILE A 81 -13.62 10.15 -2.76
C ILE A 81 -13.74 10.30 -1.23
N THR A 82 -14.97 10.28 -0.76
CA THR A 82 -15.37 10.34 0.65
C THR A 82 -16.64 9.49 0.80
N GLN A 83 -17.10 9.22 2.01
CA GLN A 83 -18.43 8.62 2.23
C GLN A 83 -19.59 9.50 1.72
N ALA A 84 -19.37 10.80 1.45
CA ALA A 84 -20.37 11.67 0.80
C ALA A 84 -20.41 11.54 -0.73
N THR A 85 -19.42 10.88 -1.33
CA THR A 85 -19.34 10.74 -2.79
C THR A 85 -20.44 9.80 -3.29
N THR A 86 -21.19 10.22 -4.30
CA THR A 86 -22.27 9.40 -4.87
C THR A 86 -21.74 8.04 -5.34
N GLY A 87 -22.39 6.96 -4.87
CA GLY A 87 -22.00 5.59 -5.19
C GLY A 87 -20.95 5.00 -4.26
N ILE A 88 -20.46 5.75 -3.27
CA ILE A 88 -19.69 5.24 -2.14
C ILE A 88 -20.68 5.00 -0.98
N PRO A 89 -20.63 3.83 -0.32
CA PRO A 89 -21.52 3.54 0.82
C PRO A 89 -21.16 4.38 2.05
N GLY A 90 -22.07 4.40 3.03
CA GLY A 90 -21.88 5.15 4.29
C GLY A 90 -22.36 6.59 4.22
N SER A 91 -22.06 7.35 5.26
CA SER A 91 -22.30 8.79 5.33
C SER A 91 -21.28 9.37 6.30
N PRO A 92 -20.66 10.53 6.00
CA PRO A 92 -19.68 11.11 6.90
C PRO A 92 -20.24 11.36 8.29
N GLU A 93 -19.50 10.91 9.29
CA GLU A 93 -19.67 11.18 10.70
C GLU A 93 -18.37 11.75 11.28
N MET A 94 -18.45 12.24 12.51
CA MET A 94 -17.31 12.90 13.14
C MET A 94 -16.41 11.84 13.76
N GLY A 95 -15.17 11.72 13.26
CA GLY A 95 -14.19 10.77 13.81
C GLY A 95 -14.13 9.42 13.11
N ASP A 96 -14.78 9.28 11.95
CA ASP A 96 -14.76 8.07 11.12
C ASP A 96 -13.33 7.74 10.66
N GLY A 97 -12.65 8.72 10.08
CA GLY A 97 -11.31 8.53 9.56
C GLY A 97 -11.30 7.71 8.26
N PHE A 98 -12.24 7.93 7.35
CA PHE A 98 -12.24 7.29 6.03
C PHE A 98 -10.88 7.49 5.32
N GLY A 99 -10.14 6.40 5.13
CA GLY A 99 -8.77 6.42 4.60
C GLY A 99 -7.67 6.19 5.63
N ASP A 100 -7.98 5.86 6.89
CA ASP A 100 -6.99 5.58 7.94
C ASP A 100 -6.10 4.37 7.62
N SER A 101 -6.57 3.49 6.75
CA SER A 101 -5.77 2.44 6.12
C SER A 101 -6.19 2.24 4.67
N LEU A 102 -5.25 1.82 3.82
CA LEU A 102 -5.47 1.58 2.39
C LEU A 102 -4.79 0.28 1.96
N ALA A 103 -5.39 -0.42 1.00
CA ALA A 103 -4.75 -1.52 0.27
C ALA A 103 -5.29 -1.58 -1.16
N THR A 104 -4.54 -2.18 -2.08
CA THR A 104 -4.89 -2.25 -3.50
C THR A 104 -4.75 -3.67 -4.04
N ALA A 105 -5.72 -4.09 -4.86
CA ALA A 105 -5.73 -5.39 -5.55
C ALA A 105 -6.84 -5.40 -6.62
N ASP A 106 -6.74 -6.24 -7.65
CA ASP A 106 -7.84 -6.51 -8.59
C ASP A 106 -8.77 -7.58 -7.99
N LEU A 107 -9.69 -7.15 -7.12
CA LEU A 107 -10.47 -8.05 -6.27
C LEU A 107 -11.60 -8.74 -7.03
N ASP A 108 -12.11 -8.12 -8.10
CA ASP A 108 -13.16 -8.70 -8.96
C ASP A 108 -12.64 -9.30 -10.27
N GLN A 109 -11.32 -9.28 -10.47
CA GLN A 109 -10.60 -9.83 -11.63
C GLN A 109 -11.04 -9.25 -12.96
N ASP A 110 -11.43 -7.97 -12.99
CA ASP A 110 -11.79 -7.29 -14.22
C ASP A 110 -10.59 -6.66 -14.96
N GLY A 111 -9.40 -6.79 -14.36
CA GLY A 111 -8.15 -6.28 -14.88
C GLY A 111 -7.89 -4.83 -14.50
N TYR A 112 -8.61 -4.23 -13.56
CA TYR A 112 -8.29 -2.91 -13.02
C TYR A 112 -7.98 -3.04 -11.54
N THR A 113 -7.03 -2.25 -11.04
CA THR A 113 -6.78 -2.25 -9.59
C THR A 113 -7.99 -1.64 -8.88
N ASP A 114 -8.43 -2.26 -7.79
CA ASP A 114 -9.44 -1.75 -6.86
C ASP A 114 -8.77 -1.16 -5.61
N LEU A 115 -9.49 -0.26 -4.93
CA LEU A 115 -9.03 0.39 -3.72
C LEU A 115 -9.85 -0.07 -2.51
N LEU A 116 -9.19 -0.65 -1.51
CA LEU A 116 -9.74 -0.90 -0.18
C LEU A 116 -9.45 0.29 0.72
N ILE A 117 -10.46 0.71 1.47
CA ILE A 117 -10.42 1.89 2.34
C ILE A 117 -10.98 1.50 3.69
N GLY A 118 -10.11 1.56 4.70
CA GLY A 118 -10.47 1.41 6.10
C GLY A 118 -11.04 2.70 6.66
N ASP A 119 -12.02 2.52 7.53
CA ASP A 119 -12.70 3.59 8.25
C ASP A 119 -12.95 3.09 9.68
N PRO A 120 -11.89 2.97 10.51
CA PRO A 120 -11.95 2.29 11.80
C PRO A 120 -12.79 3.03 12.85
N GLY A 121 -13.07 4.32 12.63
CA GLY A 121 -13.87 5.15 13.52
C GLY A 121 -15.38 5.04 13.29
N GLU A 122 -15.82 4.49 12.16
CA GLU A 122 -17.24 4.36 11.79
C GLU A 122 -18.09 3.78 12.93
N SER A 123 -19.20 4.45 13.21
CA SER A 123 -20.22 3.99 14.17
C SER A 123 -21.30 3.19 13.46
N VAL A 124 -21.45 1.90 13.82
CA VAL A 124 -22.46 1.02 13.21
C VAL A 124 -23.66 0.91 14.13
N GLY A 125 -24.72 1.68 13.84
CA GLY A 125 -25.95 1.69 14.62
C GLY A 125 -25.82 2.51 15.90
N THR A 126 -25.77 1.85 17.07
CA THR A 126 -25.57 2.52 18.37
C THR A 126 -24.19 2.30 18.96
N ASP A 127 -23.36 1.51 18.30
CA ASP A 127 -22.03 1.10 18.78
C ASP A 127 -20.98 1.95 18.07
N ILE A 128 -20.02 2.47 18.83
CA ILE A 128 -19.08 3.52 18.40
C ILE A 128 -17.73 2.91 18.03
N HIS A 129 -17.05 3.47 17.03
CA HIS A 129 -15.72 3.00 16.58
C HIS A 129 -15.66 1.48 16.35
N ARG A 130 -16.71 0.95 15.72
CA ARG A 130 -16.71 -0.46 15.27
C ARG A 130 -15.85 -0.63 14.04
N GLY A 131 -15.82 0.41 13.22
CA GLY A 131 -15.08 0.46 11.98
C GLY A 131 -15.80 -0.18 10.80
N SER A 132 -15.37 0.19 9.60
CA SER A 132 -15.89 -0.34 8.35
C SER A 132 -14.80 -0.50 7.29
N LEU A 133 -15.11 -1.28 6.26
CA LEU A 133 -14.25 -1.49 5.10
C LEU A 133 -15.07 -1.25 3.83
N THR A 134 -14.58 -0.33 3.00
CA THR A 134 -15.15 -0.04 1.68
C THR A 134 -14.17 -0.47 0.60
N VAL A 135 -14.65 -1.21 -0.39
CA VAL A 135 -13.95 -1.39 -1.67
C VAL A 135 -14.51 -0.39 -2.68
N VAL A 136 -13.64 0.26 -3.46
CA VAL A 136 -13.99 1.13 -4.58
C VAL A 136 -13.40 0.54 -5.85
N TRP A 137 -14.27 0.22 -6.80
CA TRP A 137 -13.90 -0.56 -7.97
C TRP A 137 -13.12 0.27 -8.98
N GLY A 138 -12.03 -0.28 -9.51
CA GLY A 138 -11.30 0.23 -10.66
C GLY A 138 -12.12 0.15 -11.95
N GLY A 139 -11.60 0.73 -13.01
CA GLY A 139 -12.23 0.63 -14.33
C GLY A 139 -11.62 1.55 -15.36
N ALA A 140 -12.01 1.39 -16.62
CA ALA A 140 -11.45 2.15 -17.76
C ALA A 140 -11.57 3.69 -17.66
N SER A 141 -12.35 4.21 -16.71
CA SER A 141 -12.50 5.64 -16.44
C SER A 141 -11.91 6.06 -15.09
N GLY A 142 -11.08 5.19 -14.49
CA GLY A 142 -10.64 5.27 -13.10
C GLY A 142 -11.66 4.69 -12.12
N LEU A 143 -11.40 4.90 -10.83
CA LEU A 143 -12.26 4.47 -9.73
C LEU A 143 -13.74 4.81 -9.99
N GLY A 144 -14.64 3.89 -9.65
CA GLY A 144 -16.07 3.94 -9.89
C GLY A 144 -16.91 4.08 -8.60
N SER A 145 -17.95 3.26 -8.51
CA SER A 145 -18.74 3.06 -7.29
C SER A 145 -18.01 2.15 -6.31
N GLY A 146 -18.44 2.16 -5.05
CA GLY A 146 -17.94 1.25 -4.03
C GLY A 146 -19.00 0.34 -3.43
N ALA A 147 -18.55 -0.57 -2.59
CA ALA A 147 -19.38 -1.47 -1.80
C ALA A 147 -18.76 -1.70 -0.42
N THR A 148 -19.61 -1.94 0.59
CA THR A 148 -19.14 -2.29 1.93
C THR A 148 -18.80 -3.78 1.97
N VAL A 149 -17.58 -4.11 2.41
CA VAL A 149 -17.19 -5.48 2.74
C VAL A 149 -17.71 -5.78 4.15
N GLN A 150 -18.68 -6.68 4.25
CA GLN A 150 -19.25 -7.03 5.55
C GLN A 150 -18.25 -7.87 6.35
N PRO A 151 -18.00 -7.54 7.62
CA PRO A 151 -17.09 -8.32 8.44
C PRO A 151 -17.65 -9.74 8.64
N ALA A 152 -16.77 -10.73 8.65
CA ALA A 152 -17.11 -12.13 8.92
C ALA A 152 -17.68 -12.31 10.34
N TYR A 153 -17.17 -11.50 11.27
CA TYR A 153 -17.62 -11.37 12.63
C TYR A 153 -17.75 -9.88 12.99
N LEU A 154 -18.91 -9.48 13.53
CA LEU A 154 -19.10 -8.11 14.00
C LEU A 154 -18.18 -7.85 15.18
N PRO A 155 -17.23 -6.89 15.07
CA PRO A 155 -16.35 -6.56 16.17
C PRO A 155 -17.13 -6.01 17.37
N ASP A 156 -16.61 -6.28 18.57
CA ASP A 156 -17.11 -5.64 19.78
C ASP A 156 -16.89 -4.10 19.71
N ASP A 157 -17.55 -3.36 20.60
CA ASP A 157 -17.43 -1.91 20.70
C ASP A 157 -15.96 -1.49 20.91
N GLY A 158 -15.46 -0.55 20.10
CA GLY A 158 -14.07 -0.07 20.14
C GLY A 158 -13.01 -0.99 19.53
N CYS A 159 -13.40 -2.00 18.75
CA CYS A 159 -12.48 -2.94 18.11
C CYS A 159 -11.89 -2.46 16.78
N THR A 160 -12.37 -1.36 16.19
CA THR A 160 -11.72 -0.66 15.05
C THR A 160 -11.45 -1.56 13.82
N PHE A 161 -12.48 -2.19 13.27
CA PHE A 161 -12.34 -2.97 12.02
C PHE A 161 -11.92 -2.09 10.84
N GLY A 162 -10.90 -2.51 10.11
CA GLY A 162 -10.31 -1.69 9.04
C GLY A 162 -9.18 -0.77 9.52
N GLU A 163 -8.63 -0.98 10.73
CA GLU A 163 -7.46 -0.24 11.22
C GLU A 163 -6.16 -0.61 10.47
N GLY A 164 -6.07 -1.83 9.92
CA GLY A 164 -4.99 -2.23 9.03
C GLY A 164 -5.48 -3.12 7.91
N LEU A 165 -4.89 -2.96 6.73
CA LEU A 165 -5.29 -3.65 5.52
C LEU A 165 -4.07 -4.17 4.78
N ALA A 166 -4.19 -5.39 4.26
CA ALA A 166 -3.28 -5.95 3.28
C ALA A 166 -4.06 -6.79 2.27
N ALA A 167 -3.56 -6.86 1.03
CA ALA A 167 -4.17 -7.64 -0.02
C ALA A 167 -3.12 -8.37 -0.86
N GLY A 168 -3.49 -9.55 -1.35
CA GLY A 168 -2.64 -10.42 -2.18
C GLY A 168 -3.22 -11.83 -2.23
N ASP A 169 -2.78 -12.64 -3.18
CA ASP A 169 -3.23 -14.04 -3.31
C ASP A 169 -2.58 -14.90 -2.22
N THR A 170 -3.26 -15.09 -1.09
CA THR A 170 -2.68 -15.74 0.10
C THR A 170 -2.89 -17.25 0.15
N ASP A 171 -3.69 -17.80 -0.76
CA ASP A 171 -3.95 -19.24 -0.87
C ASP A 171 -3.52 -19.85 -2.23
N GLY A 172 -2.96 -19.03 -3.12
CA GLY A 172 -2.35 -19.43 -4.38
C GLY A 172 -3.38 -19.84 -5.44
N ASP A 173 -4.64 -19.40 -5.31
CA ASP A 173 -5.72 -19.75 -6.23
C ASP A 173 -5.84 -18.80 -7.43
N GLY A 174 -5.06 -17.72 -7.43
CA GLY A 174 -5.01 -16.67 -8.46
C GLY A 174 -5.96 -15.49 -8.21
N ASN A 175 -6.77 -15.53 -7.16
CA ASN A 175 -7.64 -14.42 -6.75
C ASN A 175 -7.01 -13.68 -5.56
N PRO A 176 -6.96 -12.34 -5.58
CA PRO A 176 -6.48 -11.62 -4.42
C PRO A 176 -7.41 -11.78 -3.20
N ASP A 177 -6.81 -12.03 -2.05
CA ASP A 177 -7.44 -12.06 -0.75
C ASP A 177 -7.20 -10.76 0.00
N VAL A 178 -7.96 -10.56 1.08
CA VAL A 178 -7.84 -9.39 1.95
C VAL A 178 -7.66 -9.84 3.40
N VAL A 179 -6.66 -9.26 4.06
CA VAL A 179 -6.45 -9.33 5.51
C VAL A 179 -6.88 -8.01 6.11
N VAL A 180 -7.77 -8.05 7.10
CA VAL A 180 -8.25 -6.89 7.84
C VAL A 180 -7.86 -7.02 9.30
N GLY A 181 -6.99 -6.12 9.75
CA GLY A 181 -6.60 -5.93 11.13
C GLY A 181 -7.59 -5.10 11.92
N SER A 182 -7.62 -5.33 13.24
CA SER A 182 -8.45 -4.62 14.20
C SER A 182 -7.87 -4.83 15.60
N ARG A 183 -8.23 -4.01 16.59
CA ARG A 183 -7.72 -4.16 17.98
C ARG A 183 -8.06 -5.49 18.63
N CYS A 184 -9.09 -6.18 18.14
CA CYS A 184 -9.63 -7.37 18.79
C CYS A 184 -9.44 -8.65 17.99
N SER A 185 -9.15 -8.56 16.69
CA SER A 185 -9.07 -9.73 15.79
C SER A 185 -8.42 -9.39 14.45
N ALA A 186 -7.93 -10.40 13.75
CA ALA A 186 -7.70 -10.30 12.31
C ALA A 186 -8.78 -11.09 11.57
N GLN A 187 -9.31 -10.55 10.48
CA GLN A 187 -10.29 -11.21 9.61
C GLN A 187 -9.72 -11.40 8.21
N TYR A 188 -10.08 -12.50 7.57
CA TYR A 188 -9.56 -12.92 6.27
C TYR A 188 -10.71 -13.09 5.29
N PHE A 189 -10.55 -12.58 4.08
CA PHE A 189 -11.58 -12.57 3.05
C PHE A 189 -10.97 -13.10 1.75
N SER A 190 -11.36 -14.30 1.35
CA SER A 190 -10.80 -14.93 0.15
C SER A 190 -11.51 -14.47 -1.11
N GLY A 191 -10.73 -14.17 -2.15
CA GLY A 191 -11.22 -13.80 -3.47
C GLY A 191 -11.86 -14.97 -4.25
N PRO A 192 -12.47 -14.70 -5.41
CA PRO A 192 -12.73 -13.37 -5.94
C PRO A 192 -13.90 -12.69 -5.21
N PHE A 193 -13.93 -11.36 -5.29
CA PHE A 193 -15.02 -10.55 -4.77
C PHE A 193 -16.05 -10.27 -5.86
N THR A 194 -17.32 -10.20 -5.45
CA THR A 194 -18.38 -9.63 -6.29
C THR A 194 -18.40 -8.10 -6.13
N ARG A 195 -18.90 -7.37 -7.14
CA ARG A 195 -19.07 -5.90 -7.07
C ARG A 195 -19.99 -5.38 -5.97
N THR A 196 -20.68 -6.26 -5.26
CA THR A 196 -21.44 -5.93 -4.05
C THR A 196 -20.61 -6.04 -2.77
N GLY A 197 -19.29 -6.23 -2.88
CA GLY A 197 -18.37 -6.34 -1.73
C GLY A 197 -18.40 -7.69 -1.04
N THR A 198 -18.93 -8.73 -1.69
CA THR A 198 -19.02 -10.08 -1.11
C THR A 198 -17.84 -10.93 -1.58
N PRO A 199 -16.98 -11.43 -0.67
CA PRO A 199 -15.89 -12.36 -0.98
C PRO A 199 -16.41 -13.77 -1.30
N ALA A 200 -15.55 -14.64 -1.80
CA ALA A 200 -15.87 -16.05 -2.01
C ALA A 200 -15.92 -16.83 -0.69
N ALA A 201 -15.01 -16.53 0.23
CA ALA A 201 -14.97 -17.12 1.56
C ALA A 201 -14.52 -16.10 2.61
N THR A 202 -14.81 -16.40 3.86
CA THR A 202 -14.37 -15.60 5.01
C THR A 202 -13.84 -16.52 6.10
N ASP A 203 -12.79 -16.07 6.77
CA ASP A 203 -12.27 -16.68 7.98
C ASP A 203 -11.86 -15.58 8.98
N HIS A 204 -11.51 -15.95 10.19
CA HIS A 204 -10.99 -15.01 11.17
C HIS A 204 -10.07 -15.71 12.16
N ASP A 205 -9.18 -14.92 12.73
CA ASP A 205 -8.25 -15.41 13.71
C ASP A 205 -8.85 -15.41 15.12
N HIS A 206 -9.01 -16.60 15.68
CA HIS A 206 -9.49 -16.78 17.05
C HIS A 206 -8.38 -16.65 18.11
N LEU A 207 -7.11 -16.64 17.70
CA LEU A 207 -5.95 -16.71 18.58
C LEU A 207 -5.26 -15.36 18.77
N LEU A 208 -5.72 -14.32 18.08
CA LEU A 208 -5.12 -12.99 18.08
C LEU A 208 -6.09 -11.96 18.63
N GLY A 209 -5.61 -11.14 19.58
CA GLY A 209 -6.36 -10.03 20.18
C GLY A 209 -5.58 -8.71 20.17
N THR A 210 -4.63 -8.56 19.24
CA THR A 210 -3.68 -7.43 19.20
C THR A 210 -3.14 -7.10 17.80
N THR A 211 -3.60 -7.78 16.75
CA THR A 211 -3.06 -7.64 15.39
C THR A 211 -3.69 -6.45 14.69
N HIS A 212 -2.93 -5.37 14.59
CA HIS A 212 -3.43 -4.12 14.03
C HIS A 212 -3.33 -4.09 12.51
N THR A 213 -2.29 -4.72 11.94
CA THR A 213 -2.10 -4.76 10.49
C THR A 213 -1.42 -6.05 10.04
N ALA A 214 -1.27 -6.21 8.73
CA ALA A 214 -0.52 -7.29 8.11
C ALA A 214 0.29 -6.77 6.93
N VAL A 215 1.24 -7.58 6.49
CA VAL A 215 1.93 -7.42 5.20
C VAL A 215 1.71 -8.71 4.43
N VAL A 216 1.45 -8.61 3.12
CA VAL A 216 1.26 -9.77 2.25
C VAL A 216 2.32 -9.72 1.16
N GLY A 217 3.01 -10.85 0.95
CA GLY A 217 4.06 -10.95 -0.05
C GLY A 217 4.68 -12.34 -0.05
N ASN A 218 5.24 -12.72 -1.19
CA ASN A 218 5.80 -14.04 -1.39
C ASN A 218 7.27 -14.07 -0.94
N VAL A 219 7.56 -14.85 0.12
CA VAL A 219 8.90 -14.98 0.69
C VAL A 219 9.53 -16.35 0.41
N ASP A 220 8.81 -17.28 -0.23
CA ASP A 220 9.27 -18.65 -0.49
C ASP A 220 9.23 -19.14 -1.95
N GLY A 221 8.74 -18.29 -2.83
CA GLY A 221 8.66 -18.47 -4.28
C GLY A 221 7.52 -19.37 -4.74
N ASP A 222 6.56 -19.73 -3.88
CA ASP A 222 5.41 -20.55 -4.26
C ASP A 222 4.28 -19.72 -4.91
N ALA A 223 3.08 -20.26 -5.08
CA ALA A 223 1.98 -19.51 -5.71
C ALA A 223 1.24 -18.60 -4.70
N ALA A 224 1.24 -18.98 -3.43
CA ALA A 224 0.61 -18.23 -2.35
C ALA A 224 1.58 -17.18 -1.83
N ALA A 225 1.04 -16.02 -1.46
CA ALA A 225 1.76 -15.01 -0.72
C ALA A 225 1.60 -15.28 0.78
N GLU A 226 2.71 -15.18 1.53
CA GLU A 226 2.65 -15.25 2.98
C GLU A 226 1.97 -14.03 3.57
N ARG A 227 1.36 -14.23 4.74
CA ARG A 227 0.82 -13.14 5.56
C ARG A 227 1.72 -12.94 6.76
N VAL A 228 2.27 -11.75 6.91
CA VAL A 228 3.04 -11.35 8.09
C VAL A 228 2.12 -10.51 8.97
N MET A 229 1.70 -11.09 10.10
CA MET A 229 0.79 -10.43 11.04
C MET A 229 1.58 -9.55 12.00
N LEU A 230 1.27 -8.25 12.01
CA LEU A 230 1.97 -7.26 12.82
C LEU A 230 1.13 -6.82 14.02
N PRO A 231 1.75 -6.66 15.20
CA PRO A 231 1.06 -6.20 16.39
C PRO A 231 0.81 -4.69 16.34
N GLY A 232 -0.11 -4.21 17.16
CA GLY A 232 -0.14 -2.80 17.55
C GLY A 232 0.70 -2.53 18.78
N ARG A 233 0.74 -1.26 19.20
CA ARG A 233 1.47 -0.84 20.39
C ARG A 233 0.80 -1.34 21.67
N TYR A 234 1.54 -2.09 22.47
CA TYR A 234 1.15 -2.45 23.84
C TYR A 234 2.24 -2.07 24.85
N SER A 235 1.82 -1.67 26.05
CA SER A 235 2.70 -1.05 27.06
C SER A 235 3.81 -1.96 27.61
N ASN A 236 3.75 -3.27 27.37
CA ASN A 236 4.71 -4.25 27.84
C ASN A 236 5.57 -4.88 26.74
N ASP A 237 5.30 -4.54 25.47
CA ASP A 237 6.07 -4.95 24.29
C ASP A 237 5.67 -4.04 23.09
N PRO A 238 6.27 -2.85 22.95
CA PRO A 238 5.79 -1.81 22.04
C PRO A 238 5.75 -2.17 20.55
N GLY A 239 6.61 -3.07 20.08
CA GLY A 239 6.55 -3.57 18.70
C GLY A 239 6.26 -5.07 18.58
N GLY A 240 6.06 -5.76 19.71
CA GLY A 240 5.26 -6.98 19.82
C GLY A 240 5.78 -8.21 19.07
N ARG A 241 4.94 -9.26 19.05
CA ARG A 241 5.26 -10.52 18.36
C ARG A 241 4.80 -10.47 16.91
N VAL A 242 5.73 -10.76 16.00
CA VAL A 242 5.47 -10.90 14.57
C VAL A 242 5.25 -12.38 14.22
N TYR A 243 4.21 -12.65 13.45
CA TYR A 243 3.90 -14.00 12.97
C TYR A 243 3.90 -14.07 11.45
N LEU A 244 4.44 -15.16 10.92
CA LEU A 244 4.37 -15.53 9.52
C LEU A 244 3.37 -16.67 9.34
N ASP A 245 2.35 -16.44 8.52
CA ASP A 245 1.39 -17.46 8.10
C ASP A 245 1.70 -17.91 6.67
N ASN A 246 1.97 -19.20 6.52
CA ASN A 246 2.22 -19.84 5.22
C ASN A 246 1.05 -20.79 4.87
N TRP A 247 0.58 -20.70 3.63
CA TRP A 247 -0.47 -21.56 3.11
C TRP A 247 0.05 -22.94 2.66
N ASN A 248 -0.49 -24.01 3.24
CA ASN A 248 -0.05 -25.38 2.96
C ASN A 248 -1.06 -26.19 2.12
N GLY A 249 -1.84 -25.53 1.24
CA GLY A 249 -2.80 -26.20 0.35
C GLY A 249 -4.12 -26.62 1.02
N GLY A 250 -4.57 -25.88 2.04
CA GLY A 250 -5.87 -26.10 2.67
C GLY A 250 -6.01 -25.49 4.07
N ARG A 251 -4.90 -25.02 4.66
CA ARG A 251 -4.88 -24.23 5.89
C ARG A 251 -3.60 -23.42 5.99
N PHE A 252 -3.65 -22.33 6.74
CA PHE A 252 -2.46 -21.60 7.16
C PHE A 252 -1.74 -22.33 8.31
N SER A 253 -0.41 -22.34 8.22
CA SER A 253 0.48 -22.69 9.32
C SER A 253 1.13 -21.43 9.84
N ARG A 254 0.96 -21.15 11.13
CA ARG A 254 1.54 -19.99 11.78
C ARG A 254 2.87 -20.30 12.43
N THR A 255 3.85 -19.43 12.19
CA THR A 255 5.17 -19.46 12.81
C THR A 255 5.46 -18.09 13.41
N GLU A 256 5.91 -18.05 14.66
CA GLU A 256 6.45 -16.81 15.23
C GLU A 256 7.87 -16.59 14.70
N LEU A 257 8.15 -15.39 14.19
CA LEU A 257 9.50 -14.99 13.81
C LEU A 257 10.22 -14.53 15.09
N THR A 258 10.93 -15.46 15.73
CA THR A 258 11.53 -15.18 17.03
C THR A 258 12.63 -14.13 16.92
N GLY A 259 12.45 -13.00 17.61
CA GLY A 259 13.37 -11.86 17.55
C GLY A 259 13.00 -10.81 16.49
N ALA A 260 11.95 -11.03 15.72
CA ALA A 260 11.30 -9.97 14.95
C ALA A 260 10.47 -9.09 15.88
N ASP A 261 10.50 -7.79 15.60
CA ASP A 261 9.85 -6.72 16.34
C ASP A 261 9.53 -5.61 15.31
N GLY A 262 8.39 -4.93 15.45
CA GLY A 262 7.99 -3.84 14.55
C GLY A 262 6.49 -3.77 14.29
N THR A 263 6.01 -2.57 13.99
CA THR A 263 4.57 -2.28 13.79
C THR A 263 4.20 -2.02 12.33
N THR A 264 5.19 -1.92 11.44
CA THR A 264 5.01 -1.73 10.00
C THR A 264 5.97 -2.61 9.24
N GLY A 265 5.67 -2.92 7.98
CA GLY A 265 6.56 -3.71 7.14
C GLY A 265 6.21 -3.70 5.67
N ALA A 266 7.12 -4.25 4.88
CA ALA A 266 7.00 -4.39 3.43
C ALA A 266 7.80 -5.61 2.97
N ILE A 267 7.46 -6.17 1.80
CA ILE A 267 8.15 -7.33 1.24
C ILE A 267 8.66 -7.00 -0.17
N THR A 268 9.96 -7.21 -0.40
CA THR A 268 10.61 -7.08 -1.71
C THR A 268 11.87 -7.94 -1.77
N ASP A 269 12.32 -8.33 -2.95
CA ASP A 269 13.60 -9.04 -3.11
C ASP A 269 14.77 -8.03 -3.05
N THR A 270 15.32 -7.81 -1.85
CA THR A 270 16.40 -6.82 -1.63
C THR A 270 17.77 -7.36 -2.02
N ASN A 271 17.89 -8.69 -2.18
CA ASN A 271 19.16 -9.36 -2.42
C ASN A 271 19.31 -9.99 -3.82
N GLY A 272 18.23 -9.98 -4.61
CA GLY A 272 18.16 -10.48 -5.98
C GLY A 272 18.20 -12.00 -6.09
N ASP A 273 17.79 -12.74 -5.05
CA ASP A 273 17.79 -14.20 -5.03
C ASP A 273 16.49 -14.83 -5.56
N GLY A 274 15.49 -14.00 -5.86
CA GLY A 274 14.19 -14.39 -6.38
C GLY A 274 13.13 -14.67 -5.32
N TYR A 275 13.43 -14.44 -4.04
CA TYR A 275 12.50 -14.56 -2.92
C TYR A 275 12.26 -13.18 -2.29
N GLY A 276 11.04 -12.92 -1.83
CA GLY A 276 10.76 -11.69 -1.11
C GLY A 276 11.43 -11.69 0.26
N ASP A 277 12.05 -10.56 0.61
CA ASP A 277 12.60 -10.28 1.93
C ASP A 277 11.64 -9.40 2.71
N LEU A 278 11.42 -9.74 3.98
CA LEU A 278 10.58 -8.96 4.87
C LEU A 278 11.40 -7.84 5.52
N VAL A 279 10.97 -6.61 5.31
CA VAL A 279 11.47 -5.41 6.02
C VAL A 279 10.47 -5.06 7.10
N LEU A 280 10.92 -4.93 8.35
CA LEU A 280 10.12 -4.48 9.48
C LEU A 280 10.64 -3.16 10.02
N GLY A 281 9.71 -2.25 10.32
CA GLY A 281 9.98 -0.94 10.88
C GLY A 281 9.70 -0.92 12.37
N ASP A 282 10.71 -0.52 13.14
CA ASP A 282 10.67 -0.45 14.58
C ASP A 282 11.21 0.89 15.08
N TYR A 283 10.30 1.85 15.15
CA TYR A 283 10.63 3.26 15.35
C TYR A 283 10.79 3.68 16.82
N ASP A 284 10.70 2.73 17.76
CA ASP A 284 10.77 3.02 19.19
C ASP A 284 12.21 3.12 19.70
N ASP A 285 12.46 4.14 20.52
CA ASP A 285 13.66 4.22 21.34
C ASP A 285 13.77 3.03 22.33
N PRO A 286 14.99 2.65 22.72
CA PRO A 286 15.20 1.65 23.76
C PRO A 286 14.58 2.09 25.09
N SER A 287 13.88 1.15 25.72
CA SER A 287 13.21 1.34 27.02
C SER A 287 13.29 0.06 27.88
N SER A 288 12.75 0.09 29.10
CA SER A 288 12.66 -1.11 29.94
C SER A 288 11.86 -2.23 29.30
N ASP A 289 10.82 -1.86 28.55
CA ASP A 289 9.90 -2.78 27.87
C ASP A 289 10.36 -3.06 26.44
N LYS A 290 11.41 -2.37 25.97
CA LYS A 290 12.02 -2.54 24.65
C LYS A 290 13.55 -2.46 24.71
N PRO A 291 14.23 -3.46 25.28
CA PRO A 291 15.69 -3.43 25.44
C PRO A 291 16.45 -3.58 24.11
N GLY A 292 15.80 -4.08 23.06
CA GLY A 292 16.36 -4.27 21.72
C GLY A 292 16.15 -3.12 20.74
N GLY A 293 15.46 -2.04 21.15
CA GLY A 293 15.30 -0.86 20.32
C GLY A 293 16.60 -0.07 20.17
N HIS A 294 16.70 0.72 19.11
CA HIS A 294 17.82 1.63 18.86
C HIS A 294 17.40 3.08 19.05
N ARG A 295 18.33 3.94 19.48
CA ARG A 295 18.03 5.36 19.69
C ARG A 295 17.61 5.95 18.34
N GLY A 296 16.43 6.54 18.30
CA GLY A 296 15.85 7.06 17.07
C GLY A 296 15.11 6.02 16.23
N GLY A 297 15.09 4.74 16.61
CA GLY A 297 14.43 3.67 15.85
C GLY A 297 15.38 2.89 14.94
N GLN A 298 14.85 1.87 14.28
CA GLN A 298 15.57 0.96 13.38
C GLN A 298 14.63 0.29 12.37
N ILE A 299 15.23 -0.36 11.38
CA ILE A 299 14.58 -1.39 10.58
C ILE A 299 15.32 -2.73 10.73
N SER A 300 14.61 -3.82 10.49
CA SER A 300 15.18 -5.16 10.34
C SER A 300 14.81 -5.77 9.00
N VAL A 301 15.77 -6.44 8.34
CA VAL A 301 15.56 -7.14 7.06
C VAL A 301 15.78 -8.63 7.28
N TRP A 302 14.74 -9.39 6.97
CA TRP A 302 14.65 -10.84 7.13
C TRP A 302 14.61 -11.46 5.74
N PHE A 303 15.69 -12.15 5.37
CA PHE A 303 15.79 -12.72 4.03
C PHE A 303 14.83 -13.89 3.85
N GLY A 304 14.15 -13.90 2.70
CA GLY A 304 13.38 -15.02 2.22
C GLY A 304 14.27 -16.16 1.73
N GLY A 305 13.64 -17.18 1.14
CA GLY A 305 14.38 -18.30 0.58
C GLY A 305 13.46 -19.43 0.15
N PRO A 306 13.98 -20.53 -0.43
CA PRO A 306 13.16 -21.63 -0.97
C PRO A 306 12.25 -22.36 0.04
N THR A 307 12.35 -22.03 1.33
CA THR A 307 11.48 -22.55 2.40
C THR A 307 10.90 -21.42 3.26
N GLY A 308 10.89 -20.21 2.73
CA GLY A 308 10.56 -18.98 3.42
C GLY A 308 11.66 -18.48 4.35
N ILE A 309 11.28 -17.50 5.16
CA ILE A 309 12.09 -16.91 6.22
C ILE A 309 12.41 -17.97 7.28
N ASP A 310 13.70 -18.19 7.57
CA ASP A 310 14.11 -18.98 8.75
C ASP A 310 13.78 -18.18 10.02
N PRO A 311 12.88 -18.67 10.92
CA PRO A 311 12.50 -17.94 12.13
C PRO A 311 13.65 -17.74 13.13
N ALA A 312 14.73 -18.51 12.98
CA ALA A 312 15.94 -18.38 13.80
C ALA A 312 17.04 -17.54 13.14
N GLN A 313 16.79 -16.93 11.96
CA GLN A 313 17.76 -16.07 11.32
C GLN A 313 18.11 -14.87 12.20
N THR A 314 19.34 -14.38 12.07
CA THR A 314 19.69 -13.05 12.57
C THR A 314 19.45 -12.05 11.46
N PRO A 315 18.47 -11.13 11.59
CA PRO A 315 18.18 -10.17 10.54
C PRO A 315 19.30 -9.16 10.38
N VAL A 316 19.34 -8.49 9.22
CA VAL A 316 20.15 -7.29 9.04
C VAL A 316 19.45 -6.14 9.75
N LEU A 317 20.12 -5.51 10.72
CA LEU A 317 19.62 -4.31 11.41
C LEU A 317 20.25 -3.07 10.80
N ILE A 318 19.43 -2.05 10.53
CA ILE A 318 19.87 -0.75 10.00
C ILE A 318 19.15 0.37 10.77
N ASP A 319 19.93 1.36 11.19
CA ASP A 319 19.50 2.57 11.89
C ASP A 319 20.29 3.78 11.36
N GLN A 320 20.05 4.99 11.90
CA GLN A 320 20.78 6.20 11.50
C GLN A 320 22.27 6.19 11.92
N ASP A 321 22.68 5.36 12.88
CA ASP A 321 24.08 5.22 13.30
C ASP A 321 24.85 4.18 12.45
N THR A 322 24.14 3.47 11.56
CA THR A 322 24.71 2.44 10.69
C THR A 322 25.64 3.06 9.67
N ALA A 323 26.84 2.49 9.54
CA ALA A 323 27.88 3.05 8.67
C ALA A 323 27.37 3.23 7.21
N GLY A 324 27.41 4.47 6.73
CA GLY A 324 26.98 4.87 5.40
C GLY A 324 25.57 5.49 5.36
N VAL A 325 24.74 5.25 6.38
CA VAL A 325 23.47 5.96 6.53
C VAL A 325 23.76 7.41 6.92
N PRO A 326 23.25 8.42 6.19
CA PRO A 326 23.45 9.82 6.57
C PRO A 326 22.66 10.19 7.82
N GLY A 327 23.29 10.92 8.74
CA GLY A 327 22.68 11.35 9.99
C GLY A 327 23.27 10.64 11.21
N SER A 328 22.56 10.71 12.33
CA SER A 328 22.86 9.98 13.57
C SER A 328 21.56 9.83 14.36
N GLY A 329 21.41 8.74 15.10
CA GLY A 329 20.19 8.49 15.87
C GLY A 329 20.06 9.40 17.09
N GLU A 330 18.99 10.17 17.15
CA GLU A 330 18.56 11.01 18.26
C GLU A 330 17.27 10.45 18.89
N LYS A 331 16.97 10.91 20.10
CA LYS A 331 15.81 10.37 20.82
C LYS A 331 14.54 10.93 20.18
N GLY A 332 13.69 10.03 19.68
CA GLY A 332 12.40 10.39 19.10
C GLY A 332 12.43 10.66 17.59
N ASP A 333 13.48 10.28 16.86
CA ASP A 333 13.55 10.47 15.40
C ASP A 333 12.57 9.58 14.64
N GLN A 334 12.31 8.38 15.17
CA GLN A 334 11.35 7.42 14.63
C GLN A 334 11.75 6.84 13.26
N PHE A 335 13.03 6.60 13.02
CA PHE A 335 13.51 5.83 11.87
C PHE A 335 12.83 4.46 11.83
N GLY A 336 12.18 4.15 10.71
CA GLY A 336 11.35 2.95 10.56
C GLY A 336 9.87 3.17 10.86
N TYR A 337 9.43 4.43 11.02
CA TYR A 337 8.01 4.75 11.25
C TYR A 337 7.12 4.36 10.08
N SER A 338 7.59 4.65 8.86
CA SER A 338 6.93 4.27 7.61
C SER A 338 7.94 3.58 6.69
N LEU A 339 7.47 2.63 5.88
CA LEU A 339 8.28 1.84 4.97
C LEU A 339 7.61 1.72 3.61
N ALA A 340 8.43 1.80 2.55
CA ALA A 340 8.03 1.43 1.21
C ALA A 340 9.21 0.75 0.50
N VAL A 341 8.89 -0.10 -0.47
CA VAL A 341 9.88 -0.90 -1.20
C VAL A 341 9.67 -0.83 -2.70
N GLY A 342 10.75 -0.84 -3.46
CA GLY A 342 10.73 -0.80 -4.92
C GLY A 342 12.11 -0.49 -5.49
N ASP A 343 12.37 -0.88 -6.74
CA ASP A 343 13.66 -0.63 -7.39
C ASP A 343 13.70 0.82 -7.93
N THR A 344 14.38 1.72 -7.21
CA THR A 344 14.44 3.16 -7.52
C THR A 344 15.51 3.50 -8.57
N ASN A 345 16.40 2.57 -8.86
CA ASN A 345 17.59 2.83 -9.67
C ASN A 345 17.67 1.93 -10.94
N LYS A 346 16.81 0.92 -11.02
CA LYS A 346 16.68 -0.10 -12.07
C LYS A 346 17.85 -1.07 -12.16
N ASP A 347 18.43 -1.46 -11.02
CA ASP A 347 19.53 -2.43 -10.96
C ASP A 347 19.05 -3.87 -10.72
N GLY A 348 17.75 -4.07 -10.45
CA GLY A 348 17.13 -5.37 -10.24
C GLY A 348 17.09 -5.81 -8.77
N TYR A 349 17.51 -4.95 -7.83
CA TYR A 349 17.34 -5.18 -6.39
C TYR A 349 16.24 -4.26 -5.85
N GLY A 350 15.43 -4.77 -4.92
CA GLY A 350 14.47 -3.95 -4.19
C GLY A 350 15.18 -2.98 -3.25
N ASP A 351 14.89 -1.68 -3.39
CA ASP A 351 15.34 -0.65 -2.45
C ASP A 351 14.29 -0.41 -1.36
N ILE A 352 14.70 0.26 -0.28
CA ILE A 352 13.87 0.54 0.89
C ILE A 352 13.85 2.06 1.14
N ALA A 353 12.66 2.66 1.13
CA ALA A 353 12.45 4.00 1.67
C ALA A 353 11.99 3.90 3.13
N VAL A 354 12.67 4.63 4.01
CA VAL A 354 12.43 4.63 5.46
C VAL A 354 12.08 6.04 5.92
N GLY A 355 10.89 6.20 6.49
CA GLY A 355 10.46 7.46 7.10
C GLY A 355 11.00 7.63 8.52
N THR A 356 11.36 8.88 8.83
CA THR A 356 11.88 9.35 10.12
C THR A 356 11.18 10.68 10.49
N PRO A 357 9.85 10.69 10.71
CA PRO A 357 9.08 11.92 10.87
C PRO A 357 9.45 12.74 12.12
N GLY A 358 10.10 12.13 13.11
CA GLY A 358 10.55 12.81 14.32
C GLY A 358 11.92 13.51 14.19
N GLU A 359 12.63 13.32 13.06
CA GLU A 359 13.95 13.91 12.84
C GLU A 359 13.94 15.43 13.03
N ALA A 360 14.94 15.95 13.74
CA ALA A 360 15.17 17.39 13.85
C ALA A 360 16.08 17.89 12.70
N ILE A 361 15.63 18.92 11.98
CA ILE A 361 16.43 19.56 10.93
C ILE A 361 16.87 20.94 11.41
N GLY A 362 18.14 21.05 11.80
CA GLY A 362 18.69 22.29 12.35
C GLY A 362 18.07 22.64 13.72
N SER A 363 17.21 23.66 13.76
CA SER A 363 16.47 24.06 14.98
C SER A 363 15.02 23.58 15.00
N GLU A 364 14.54 23.02 13.89
CA GLU A 364 13.14 22.63 13.72
C GLU A 364 12.97 21.18 14.17
N GLY A 365 12.20 20.96 15.23
CA GLY A 365 11.98 19.63 15.80
C GLY A 365 10.85 18.90 15.07
N ASN A 366 10.99 17.58 14.89
CA ASN A 366 10.02 16.78 14.14
C ASN A 366 9.70 17.35 12.75
N ALA A 367 10.68 18.01 12.12
CA ALA A 367 10.57 18.42 10.72
C ALA A 367 10.54 17.18 9.81
N GLY A 368 11.28 16.14 10.20
CA GLY A 368 11.23 14.83 9.59
C GLY A 368 12.20 14.65 8.43
N ALA A 369 12.42 13.38 8.07
CA ALA A 369 13.26 12.96 6.96
C ALA A 369 12.79 11.64 6.35
N VAL A 370 13.31 11.33 5.16
CA VAL A 370 13.25 10.00 4.54
C VAL A 370 14.65 9.56 4.14
N THR A 371 15.00 8.31 4.44
CA THR A 371 16.24 7.67 3.98
C THR A 371 15.92 6.58 2.97
N VAL A 372 16.55 6.62 1.80
CA VAL A 372 16.49 5.52 0.82
C VAL A 372 17.76 4.69 0.93
N LEU A 373 17.58 3.39 1.21
CA LEU A 373 18.63 2.37 1.28
C LEU A 373 18.58 1.53 0.01
N LEU A 374 19.73 1.33 -0.62
CA LEU A 374 19.80 0.54 -1.85
C LEU A 374 19.92 -0.95 -1.55
N GLY A 375 19.19 -1.76 -2.33
CA GLY A 375 19.39 -3.20 -2.39
C GLY A 375 20.74 -3.57 -3.01
N SER A 376 21.16 -4.83 -2.83
CA SER A 376 22.39 -5.33 -3.47
C SER A 376 22.43 -6.86 -3.41
N ALA A 377 23.33 -7.51 -4.14
CA ALA A 377 23.51 -8.98 -4.05
C ALA A 377 23.79 -9.54 -2.64
N HIS A 378 24.06 -8.70 -1.63
CA HIS A 378 24.24 -9.10 -0.23
C HIS A 378 23.15 -8.53 0.70
N GLY A 379 22.05 -8.02 0.12
CA GLY A 379 21.04 -7.23 0.80
C GLY A 379 21.44 -5.78 1.03
N PRO A 380 20.59 -5.00 1.71
CA PRO A 380 20.80 -3.58 1.94
C PRO A 380 21.87 -3.31 2.99
N THR A 381 22.59 -2.19 2.81
CA THR A 381 23.53 -1.63 3.79
C THR A 381 23.38 -0.11 3.82
N GLY A 382 24.17 0.60 4.61
CA GLY A 382 24.25 2.08 4.50
C GLY A 382 25.00 2.57 3.25
N THR A 383 25.63 1.69 2.45
CA THR A 383 26.41 2.14 1.30
C THR A 383 25.51 2.74 0.21
N GLY A 384 25.75 4.01 -0.13
CA GLY A 384 24.95 4.69 -1.15
C GLY A 384 23.57 5.15 -0.66
N ALA A 385 23.29 4.99 0.64
CA ALA A 385 22.07 5.49 1.26
C ALA A 385 21.96 7.01 1.08
N ARG A 386 20.72 7.48 0.91
CA ARG A 386 20.43 8.90 0.68
C ARG A 386 19.30 9.37 1.58
N ALA A 387 19.61 10.31 2.47
CA ALA A 387 18.63 11.02 3.28
C ALA A 387 18.12 12.27 2.55
N LEU A 388 16.84 12.56 2.73
CA LEU A 388 16.07 13.67 2.17
C LEU A 388 15.22 14.31 3.27
N ASN A 389 15.11 15.63 3.23
CA ASN A 389 14.20 16.46 4.04
C ASN A 389 13.92 17.76 3.27
N GLU A 390 13.03 18.60 3.77
CA GLU A 390 12.57 19.80 3.05
C GLU A 390 13.68 20.84 2.81
N ASP A 391 14.73 20.85 3.65
CA ASP A 391 15.92 21.69 3.50
C ASP A 391 16.98 21.10 2.52
N THR A 392 16.71 19.93 1.93
CA THR A 392 17.63 19.33 0.96
C THR A 392 17.74 20.19 -0.30
N ASP A 393 18.97 20.57 -0.66
CA ASP A 393 19.26 21.35 -1.87
C ASP A 393 18.52 20.81 -3.11
N GLY A 394 17.64 21.65 -3.66
CA GLY A 394 16.83 21.33 -4.85
C GLY A 394 15.37 20.97 -4.55
N ILE A 395 15.00 20.78 -3.30
CA ILE A 395 13.61 20.77 -2.85
C ILE A 395 13.16 22.22 -2.63
N SER A 396 11.92 22.55 -3.02
CA SER A 396 11.42 23.93 -3.02
C SER A 396 10.82 24.40 -1.69
N GLY A 397 10.63 23.48 -0.75
CA GLY A 397 10.11 23.75 0.60
C GLY A 397 11.21 24.23 1.55
N ALA A 398 10.86 24.29 2.83
CA ALA A 398 11.78 24.50 3.95
C ALA A 398 11.26 23.69 5.13
N ALA A 399 12.15 23.17 5.95
CA ALA A 399 11.75 22.47 7.16
C ALA A 399 11.09 23.44 8.15
N GLU A 400 9.95 23.05 8.70
CA GLU A 400 9.26 23.73 9.81
C GLU A 400 9.04 22.76 10.99
N ASP A 401 8.93 23.29 12.20
CA ASP A 401 8.69 22.50 13.41
C ASP A 401 7.36 21.74 13.29
N GLY A 402 7.43 20.40 13.30
CA GLY A 402 6.28 19.52 13.31
C GLY A 402 5.75 19.09 11.94
N ASP A 403 6.39 19.44 10.81
CA ASP A 403 5.96 19.03 9.46
C ASP A 403 5.86 17.52 9.28
N ALA A 404 6.75 16.79 9.96
CA ALA A 404 6.81 15.34 9.99
C ALA A 404 6.98 14.73 8.59
N PHE A 405 7.91 15.27 7.79
CA PHE A 405 8.32 14.72 6.51
C PHE A 405 8.72 13.24 6.66
N GLY A 406 8.12 12.35 5.86
CA GLY A 406 8.34 10.90 6.01
C GLY A 406 7.32 10.19 6.90
N SER A 407 6.23 10.86 7.30
CA SER A 407 5.12 10.21 8.02
C SER A 407 4.49 9.07 7.23
N ALA A 408 4.47 9.17 5.90
CA ALA A 408 4.16 8.06 5.01
C ALA A 408 5.12 8.09 3.81
N VAL A 409 5.45 6.94 3.26
CA VAL A 409 6.27 6.81 2.05
C VAL A 409 5.65 5.81 1.09
N SER A 410 5.84 6.03 -0.21
CA SER A 410 5.47 5.10 -1.28
C SER A 410 6.54 5.08 -2.36
N LEU A 411 6.80 3.90 -2.91
CA LEU A 411 7.70 3.66 -4.04
C LEU A 411 6.90 2.98 -5.16
N SER A 412 6.61 3.70 -6.24
CA SER A 412 5.80 3.20 -7.36
C SER A 412 6.24 3.81 -8.68
N ASP A 413 6.34 3.02 -9.76
CA ASP A 413 6.69 3.54 -11.09
C ASP A 413 5.50 4.26 -11.73
N ASN A 414 5.27 5.50 -11.31
CA ASN A 414 4.14 6.31 -11.75
C ASN A 414 4.34 6.92 -13.14
N ASN A 415 5.57 6.91 -13.65
CA ASN A 415 5.92 7.49 -14.95
C ASN A 415 6.21 6.46 -16.06
N GLY A 416 6.30 5.18 -15.71
CA GLY A 416 6.53 4.06 -16.63
C GLY A 416 7.97 3.94 -17.14
N ASP A 417 8.96 4.54 -16.46
CA ASP A 417 10.37 4.47 -16.86
C ASP A 417 11.10 3.21 -16.33
N GLY A 418 10.41 2.45 -15.48
CA GLY A 418 10.89 1.24 -14.84
C GLY A 418 11.71 1.48 -13.57
N LYS A 419 11.62 2.68 -12.98
CA LYS A 419 12.10 2.99 -11.63
C LYS A 419 10.93 3.34 -10.75
N ALA A 420 10.98 2.92 -9.49
CA ALA A 420 10.01 3.37 -8.50
C ALA A 420 10.22 4.85 -8.17
N ASP A 421 9.18 5.67 -8.39
CA ASP A 421 9.11 7.07 -8.00
C ASP A 421 8.79 7.18 -6.50
N LEU A 422 9.44 8.13 -5.82
CA LEU A 422 9.26 8.37 -4.38
C LEU A 422 8.18 9.43 -4.15
N THR A 423 7.14 9.03 -3.42
CA THR A 423 6.17 9.96 -2.80
C THR A 423 6.33 9.92 -1.28
N VAL A 424 6.39 11.10 -0.67
CA VAL A 424 6.52 11.30 0.77
C VAL A 424 5.35 12.11 1.28
N GLY A 425 4.67 11.61 2.31
CA GLY A 425 3.63 12.30 3.05
C GLY A 425 4.18 13.21 4.13
N ILE A 426 3.59 14.39 4.24
CA ILE A 426 3.98 15.47 5.15
C ILE A 426 2.69 16.05 5.73
N PRO A 427 2.00 15.32 6.63
CA PRO A 427 0.62 15.61 7.00
C PRO A 427 0.45 16.93 7.75
N SER A 428 1.51 17.45 8.37
CA SER A 428 1.44 18.72 9.10
C SER A 428 1.92 19.93 8.29
N GLU A 429 2.44 19.71 7.08
CA GLU A 429 3.00 20.79 6.24
C GLU A 429 1.97 21.90 6.04
N ASN A 430 2.38 23.13 6.36
CA ASN A 430 1.54 24.32 6.32
C ASN A 430 0.17 24.14 7.02
N SER A 431 0.11 23.37 8.11
CA SER A 431 -1.10 23.05 8.90
C SER A 431 -2.22 22.28 8.17
N SER A 432 -1.96 21.79 6.95
CA SER A 432 -2.99 21.10 6.16
C SER A 432 -2.53 19.83 5.43
N GLY A 433 -1.22 19.66 5.33
CA GLY A 433 -0.59 18.49 4.77
C GLY A 433 -0.34 18.57 3.28
N CYS A 434 0.74 17.92 2.86
CA CYS A 434 1.16 17.79 1.49
C CYS A 434 1.74 16.40 1.22
N THR A 435 1.92 16.10 -0.06
CA THR A 435 2.92 15.12 -0.50
C THR A 435 4.06 15.82 -1.23
N TRP A 436 5.28 15.36 -1.01
CA TRP A 436 6.43 15.66 -1.87
C TRP A 436 6.68 14.47 -2.82
N ASN A 437 6.93 14.75 -4.10
CA ASN A 437 6.96 13.73 -5.14
C ASN A 437 8.20 13.90 -6.03
N ALA A 438 8.86 12.79 -6.34
CA ALA A 438 10.07 12.75 -7.14
C ALA A 438 10.10 11.57 -8.10
N HIS A 439 10.70 11.76 -9.28
CA HIS A 439 10.98 10.64 -10.18
C HIS A 439 12.23 9.88 -9.72
N GLY A 440 12.09 8.57 -9.50
CA GLY A 440 13.06 7.84 -8.68
C GLY A 440 13.22 8.53 -7.32
N THR A 441 14.47 8.85 -6.97
CA THR A 441 14.80 9.68 -5.80
C THR A 441 15.29 11.10 -6.18
N SER A 442 15.12 11.51 -7.44
CA SER A 442 15.67 12.78 -7.95
C SER A 442 14.94 14.00 -7.40
N VAL A 443 15.65 14.89 -6.72
CA VAL A 443 15.11 16.20 -6.30
C VAL A 443 14.90 17.16 -7.48
N THR A 444 15.61 16.93 -8.59
CA THR A 444 15.43 17.77 -9.80
C THR A 444 14.07 17.49 -10.41
N GLY A 445 13.22 18.51 -10.46
CA GLY A 445 11.85 18.40 -10.96
C GLY A 445 10.88 17.80 -9.94
N SER A 446 11.30 17.63 -8.68
CA SER A 446 10.40 17.27 -7.59
C SER A 446 9.41 18.39 -7.30
N PHE A 447 8.25 18.04 -6.73
CA PHE A 447 7.17 19.00 -6.50
C PHE A 447 6.26 18.56 -5.35
N TYR A 448 5.56 19.55 -4.79
CA TYR A 448 4.55 19.33 -3.76
C TYR A 448 3.14 19.26 -4.35
N ILE A 449 2.29 18.43 -3.77
CA ILE A 449 0.83 18.50 -3.92
C ILE A 449 0.23 18.66 -2.52
N CYS A 450 -0.38 19.82 -2.26
CA CYS A 450 -0.92 20.18 -0.94
C CYS A 450 -2.45 20.23 -0.92
N ALA A 451 -3.03 20.14 0.28
CA ALA A 451 -4.49 20.14 0.50
C ALA A 451 -5.26 21.22 -0.29
N PRO A 452 -4.81 22.50 -0.38
CA PRO A 452 -5.51 23.51 -1.16
C PRO A 452 -5.62 23.18 -2.66
N ALA A 453 -4.61 22.54 -3.25
CA ALA A 453 -4.65 22.11 -4.64
C ALA A 453 -5.69 21.00 -4.88
N LEU A 454 -6.03 20.25 -3.83
CA LEU A 454 -7.02 19.18 -3.84
C LEU A 454 -8.44 19.68 -3.62
N GLY A 455 -8.61 20.93 -3.17
CA GLY A 455 -9.90 21.47 -2.75
C GLY A 455 -10.31 21.01 -1.35
N LEU A 456 -9.38 20.44 -0.59
CA LEU A 456 -9.52 20.13 0.83
C LEU A 456 -9.15 21.41 1.59
N THR A 457 -10.15 22.22 1.92
CA THR A 457 -9.94 23.52 2.57
C THR A 457 -10.82 23.65 3.81
N GLY A 458 -10.20 24.00 4.94
CA GLY A 458 -10.87 24.27 6.22
C GLY A 458 -10.99 23.03 7.12
N GLY A 459 -11.04 23.28 8.44
CA GLY A 459 -11.10 22.22 9.45
C GLY A 459 -9.74 21.57 9.71
N TYR A 460 -9.78 20.33 10.21
CA TYR A 460 -8.59 19.47 10.31
C TYR A 460 -8.31 18.84 8.94
N THR A 461 -7.05 18.87 8.52
CA THR A 461 -6.55 18.24 7.28
C THR A 461 -5.11 17.79 7.52
N GLY A 462 -4.76 16.65 6.95
CA GLY A 462 -3.48 15.96 7.10
C GLY A 462 -3.18 15.15 5.85
N VAL A 463 -3.21 15.81 4.68
CA VAL A 463 -2.96 15.14 3.39
C VAL A 463 -1.60 14.45 3.41
N GLY A 464 -1.58 13.18 3.00
CA GLY A 464 -0.36 12.38 3.00
C GLY A 464 -0.15 11.57 4.28
N THR A 465 -1.17 11.46 5.14
CA THR A 465 -1.09 10.60 6.34
C THR A 465 -0.97 9.12 5.97
N VAL A 466 -1.64 8.68 4.91
CA VAL A 466 -1.58 7.28 4.41
C VAL A 466 -1.37 7.32 2.90
N LEU A 467 -0.51 6.43 2.40
CA LEU A 467 -0.22 6.26 0.97
C LEU A 467 -0.40 4.79 0.60
N ALA A 468 -0.92 4.52 -0.61
CA ALA A 468 -0.91 3.18 -1.20
C ALA A 468 -0.66 3.26 -2.72
N PRO A 469 0.22 2.40 -3.28
CA PRO A 469 0.54 2.37 -4.69
C PRO A 469 -0.51 1.67 -5.56
#